data_AF-A0A2I0JJF3-F1
#
_entry.id   AF-A0A2I0JJF3-F1
#
_cell.length_a   1.000
_cell.length_b   1.000
_cell.length_c   1.000
_cell.angle_alpha   90.00
_cell.angle_beta   90.00
_cell.angle_gamma   90.00
#
_symmetry.space_group_name_H-M   'P 1'
#
loop_
_entity.id
_entity.type
_entity.pdbx_description
1 polymer ?
#
loop_
_entity_poly.entity_id
_entity_poly.type
_entity_poly.pdbx_seq_one_letter_code
_entity_poly.pdbx_strand_id
1 'polypeptide(L)'
;MAEEDKIKTTFTTMWGTFYYQVMPFGLKNAGATYQRAMVMLFHDMMHKEIEVYVDDMIAKSKEGEDHLVNLGRLFDRLKEYKLRFNPAKCTFSARSGKLLGFVVSERGIEVDPDKIKAIRELPPPSSVREI
;
A
#
# COMPACT_ATOMS: atom_id res chain seq x y z
N MET A 1 16.83 5.49 5.94
CA MET A 1 16.71 6.00 7.33
C MET A 1 17.69 7.15 7.47
N ALA A 2 17.35 8.24 8.15
CA ALA A 2 18.32 9.26 8.50
C ALA A 2 19.42 8.64 9.39
N GLU A 3 20.68 9.02 9.21
CA GLU A 3 21.81 8.34 9.85
C GLU A 3 21.72 8.43 11.38
N GLU A 4 21.34 9.61 11.87
CA GLU A 4 21.12 9.94 13.27
C GLU A 4 19.96 9.16 13.94
N ASP A 5 19.02 8.65 13.14
CA ASP A 5 17.84 7.94 13.62
C ASP A 5 18.03 6.42 13.62
N LYS A 6 19.02 5.89 12.89
CA LYS A 6 19.24 4.43 12.79
C LYS A 6 19.42 3.79 14.16
N ILE A 7 20.22 4.39 15.04
CA ILE A 7 20.47 3.87 16.40
C ILE A 7 19.21 3.80 17.27
N LYS A 8 18.16 4.59 16.95
CA LYS A 8 16.88 4.54 17.68
C LYS A 8 16.05 3.30 17.33
N THR A 9 16.44 2.58 16.26
CA THR A 9 15.81 1.31 15.85
C THR A 9 16.57 0.09 16.36
N THR A 10 17.38 0.26 17.41
CA THR A 10 18.20 -0.80 17.98
C THR A 10 17.35 -1.91 18.61
N PHE A 11 17.75 -3.15 18.38
CA PHE A 11 17.20 -4.34 19.02
C PHE A 11 18.31 -5.30 19.43
N THR A 12 18.05 -6.13 20.45
CA THR A 12 19.02 -7.08 21.00
C THR A 12 18.60 -8.51 20.66
N THR A 13 19.56 -9.31 20.24
CA THR A 13 19.43 -10.75 20.02
C THR A 13 20.46 -11.49 20.89
N MET A 14 20.40 -12.82 20.93
CA MET A 14 21.43 -13.63 21.61
C MET A 14 22.85 -13.44 21.03
N TRP A 15 22.96 -12.91 19.81
CA TRP A 15 24.24 -12.70 19.12
C TRP A 15 24.73 -11.25 19.20
N GLY A 16 24.01 -10.37 19.90
CA GLY A 16 24.39 -8.97 20.09
C GLY A 16 23.31 -7.98 19.73
N THR A 17 23.73 -6.71 19.67
CA THR A 17 22.87 -5.55 19.47
C THR A 17 23.01 -5.04 18.03
N PHE A 18 21.86 -4.88 17.36
CA PHE A 18 21.77 -4.51 15.96
C PHE A 18 20.79 -3.35 15.79
N TYR A 19 20.86 -2.62 14.68
CA TYR A 19 19.89 -1.60 14.31
C TYR A 19 19.55 -1.70 12.82
N TYR A 20 18.44 -1.11 12.39
CA TYR A 20 18.00 -1.17 11.00
C TYR A 20 18.67 -0.11 10.12
N GLN A 21 19.10 -0.52 8.92
CA GLN A 21 19.65 0.38 7.89
C GLN A 21 18.54 1.07 7.07
N VAL A 22 17.42 0.36 6.88
CA VAL A 22 16.21 0.82 6.19
C VAL A 22 15.07 0.99 7.18
N MET A 23 13.94 1.54 6.75
CA MET A 23 12.78 1.72 7.62
C MET A 23 12.18 0.35 8.01
N PRO A 24 12.18 -0.04 9.30
CA PRO A 24 11.55 -1.28 9.74
C PRO A 24 10.03 -1.14 9.84
N PHE A 25 9.35 -2.28 9.83
CA PHE A 25 7.94 -2.36 10.20
C PHE A 25 7.71 -2.00 11.67
N GLY A 26 6.50 -1.54 12.00
CA GLY A 26 6.09 -1.23 13.37
C GLY A 26 6.38 0.21 13.83
N LEU A 27 7.11 1.02 13.04
CA LEU A 27 7.25 2.44 13.34
C LEU A 27 5.94 3.20 13.06
N LYS A 28 5.49 4.00 14.04
CA LYS A 28 4.25 4.79 13.96
C LYS A 28 4.14 5.64 12.70
N ASN A 29 5.25 6.21 12.23
CA ASN A 29 5.29 7.14 11.10
C ASN A 29 5.77 6.50 9.79
N ALA A 30 5.93 5.17 9.74
CA ALA A 30 6.39 4.49 8.53
C ALA A 30 5.44 4.72 7.35
N GLY A 31 4.14 4.51 7.56
CA GLY A 31 3.13 4.69 6.51
C GLY A 31 3.06 6.12 5.99
N ALA A 32 3.11 7.12 6.88
CA ALA A 32 3.13 8.53 6.46
C ALA A 32 4.40 8.90 5.67
N THR A 33 5.54 8.33 6.05
CA THR A 33 6.80 8.52 5.33
C THR A 33 6.74 7.89 3.94
N TYR A 34 6.18 6.68 3.83
CA TYR A 34 5.96 6.01 2.56
C TYR A 34 5.01 6.82 1.67
N GLN A 35 3.85 7.25 2.19
CA GLN A 35 2.88 8.04 1.44
C GLN A 35 3.51 9.33 0.89
N ARG A 36 4.30 10.04 1.69
CA ARG A 36 5.00 11.26 1.25
C ARG A 36 6.00 10.98 0.13
N ALA A 37 6.74 9.87 0.21
CA ALA A 37 7.63 9.45 -0.86
C ALA A 37 6.85 9.13 -2.14
N MET A 38 5.73 8.40 -2.05
CA MET A 38 4.91 8.07 -3.22
C MET A 38 4.32 9.31 -3.88
N VAL A 39 3.81 10.26 -3.08
CA VAL A 39 3.33 11.55 -3.59
C VAL A 39 4.45 12.27 -4.33
N MET A 40 5.65 12.36 -3.76
CA MET A 40 6.78 13.04 -4.41
C MET A 40 7.18 12.38 -5.74
N LEU A 41 7.30 11.06 -5.74
CA LEU A 41 7.80 10.28 -6.88
C LEU A 41 6.79 10.12 -8.01
N PHE A 42 5.49 10.18 -7.71
CA PHE A 42 4.42 9.92 -8.68
C PHE A 42 3.39 11.05 -8.79
N HIS A 43 3.68 12.26 -8.29
CA HIS A 43 2.74 13.39 -8.29
C HIS A 43 2.10 13.68 -9.65
N ASP A 44 2.83 13.44 -10.75
CA ASP A 44 2.38 13.68 -12.12
C ASP A 44 1.32 12.67 -12.58
N MET A 45 1.38 11.44 -12.03
CA MET A 45 0.51 10.30 -12.34
C MET A 45 -0.61 10.07 -11.32
N MET A 46 -0.44 10.59 -10.10
CA MET A 46 -1.42 10.39 -9.02
C MET A 46 -2.79 10.98 -9.38
N HIS A 47 -3.84 10.28 -8.95
CA HIS A 47 -5.24 10.59 -9.17
C HIS A 47 -5.72 10.55 -10.62
N LYS A 48 -4.81 10.37 -11.59
CA LYS A 48 -5.10 10.20 -13.01
C LYS A 48 -4.98 8.73 -13.39
N GLU A 49 -3.74 8.24 -13.49
CA GLU A 49 -3.44 6.86 -13.88
C GLU A 49 -3.16 5.97 -12.69
N ILE A 50 -2.72 6.52 -11.55
CA ILE A 50 -2.43 5.74 -10.35
C ILE A 50 -3.10 6.28 -9.09
N GLU A 51 -3.39 5.39 -8.15
CA GLU A 51 -3.74 5.71 -6.78
C GLU A 51 -2.79 4.98 -5.83
N VAL A 52 -2.35 5.64 -4.77
CA VAL A 52 -1.44 5.06 -3.79
C VAL A 52 -1.99 5.29 -2.39
N TYR A 53 -2.11 4.22 -1.62
CA TYR A 53 -2.50 4.26 -0.23
C TYR A 53 -1.58 3.37 0.61
N VAL A 54 -0.70 4.01 1.38
CA VAL A 54 0.34 3.31 2.15
C VAL A 54 1.00 2.28 1.24
N ASP A 55 0.99 0.99 1.57
CA ASP A 55 1.71 -0.04 0.82
C ASP A 55 1.00 -0.50 -0.47
N ASP A 56 -0.25 -0.09 -0.69
CA ASP A 56 -1.07 -0.51 -1.85
C ASP A 56 -1.03 0.55 -2.96
N MET A 57 -0.75 0.10 -4.18
CA MET A 57 -0.74 0.93 -5.38
C MET A 57 -1.65 0.33 -6.45
N ILE A 58 -2.42 1.20 -7.11
CA ILE A 58 -3.32 0.84 -8.20
C ILE A 58 -2.91 1.61 -9.43
N ALA A 59 -2.82 0.90 -10.56
CA ALA A 59 -2.88 1.52 -11.87
C ALA A 59 -4.29 1.33 -12.44
N LYS A 60 -4.90 2.41 -12.94
CA LYS A 60 -6.25 2.41 -13.49
C LYS A 60 -6.28 3.15 -14.82
N SER A 61 -7.13 2.70 -15.73
CA SER A 61 -7.42 3.39 -16.99
C SER A 61 -8.87 3.12 -17.37
N LYS A 62 -9.46 4.00 -18.20
CA LYS A 62 -10.80 3.79 -18.76
C LYS A 62 -10.76 2.84 -19.97
N GLU A 63 -9.71 2.93 -20.78
CA GLU A 63 -9.51 2.11 -21.98
C GLU A 63 -8.27 1.23 -21.85
N GLY A 64 -8.25 0.13 -22.63
CA GLY A 64 -7.23 -0.92 -22.53
C GLY A 64 -5.87 -0.54 -23.14
N GLU A 65 -5.85 0.18 -24.28
CA GLU A 65 -4.60 0.58 -24.95
C GLU A 65 -3.82 1.61 -24.10
N ASP A 66 -4.52 2.55 -23.48
CA ASP A 66 -3.93 3.50 -22.52
C ASP A 66 -3.33 2.80 -21.30
N HIS A 67 -3.86 1.63 -20.91
CA HIS A 67 -3.40 0.93 -19.71
C HIS A 67 -1.96 0.47 -19.81
N LEU A 68 -1.57 -0.11 -20.95
CA LEU A 68 -0.22 -0.63 -21.15
C LEU A 68 0.81 0.49 -21.20
N VAL A 69 0.47 1.62 -21.82
CA VAL A 69 1.33 2.82 -21.86
C VAL A 69 1.54 3.36 -20.43
N ASN A 70 0.48 3.46 -19.64
CA ASN A 70 0.54 3.93 -18.27
C ASN A 70 1.32 2.98 -17.36
N LEU A 71 1.15 1.66 -17.53
CA LEU A 71 1.96 0.66 -16.82
C LEU A 71 3.44 0.73 -17.20
N GLY A 72 3.76 0.97 -18.46
CA GLY A 72 5.14 1.20 -18.92
C GLY A 72 5.79 2.37 -18.16
N ARG A 73 5.12 3.52 -18.16
CA ARG A 73 5.57 4.72 -17.42
C ARG A 73 5.73 4.46 -15.92
N LEU A 74 4.79 3.73 -15.31
CA LEU A 74 4.85 3.32 -13.91
C LEU A 74 6.09 2.46 -13.63
N PHE A 75 6.34 1.43 -14.44
CA PHE A 75 7.49 0.54 -14.25
C PHE A 75 8.82 1.23 -14.49
N ASP A 76 8.91 2.14 -15.45
CA ASP A 76 10.10 2.96 -15.68
C ASP A 76 10.42 3.81 -14.46
N ARG A 77 9.40 4.47 -13.87
CA ARG A 77 9.54 5.27 -12.65
C ARG A 77 9.95 4.40 -11.45
N LEU A 78 9.35 3.22 -11.28
CA LEU A 78 9.74 2.28 -10.22
C LEU A 78 11.20 1.85 -10.36
N LYS A 79 11.65 1.58 -11.60
CA LYS A 79 13.04 1.20 -11.89
C LYS A 79 14.02 2.35 -11.62
N GLU A 80 13.67 3.57 -12.00
CA GLU A 80 14.44 4.79 -11.73
C GLU A 80 14.71 4.96 -10.22
N TYR A 81 13.66 4.85 -9.41
CA TYR A 81 13.74 5.02 -7.95
C TYR A 81 14.05 3.72 -7.19
N LYS A 82 14.36 2.62 -7.91
CA LYS A 82 14.69 1.29 -7.36
C LYS A 82 13.62 0.73 -6.41
N LEU A 83 12.37 1.09 -6.64
CA LEU A 83 11.21 0.54 -5.94
C LEU A 83 10.85 -0.82 -6.54
N ARG A 84 10.30 -1.70 -5.71
CA ARG A 84 9.95 -3.07 -6.11
C ARG A 84 8.59 -3.43 -5.56
N PHE A 85 7.78 -4.06 -6.39
CA PHE A 85 6.58 -4.75 -5.94
C PHE A 85 6.89 -6.17 -5.52
N ASN A 86 6.01 -6.74 -4.69
CA ASN A 86 5.99 -8.16 -4.42
C ASN A 86 5.14 -8.86 -5.49
N PRO A 87 5.73 -9.61 -6.44
CA PRO A 87 4.98 -10.19 -7.56
C PRO A 87 3.86 -11.14 -7.11
N ALA A 88 4.04 -11.84 -5.99
CA ALA A 88 3.04 -12.76 -5.45
C ALA A 88 1.79 -12.06 -4.91
N LYS A 89 1.86 -10.73 -4.68
CA LYS A 89 0.74 -9.90 -4.24
C LYS A 89 0.19 -9.01 -5.35
N CYS A 90 0.78 -9.02 -6.54
CA CYS A 90 0.32 -8.21 -7.66
C CYS A 90 -0.79 -8.93 -8.43
N THR A 91 -1.86 -8.20 -8.71
CA THR A 91 -2.93 -8.64 -9.60
C THR A 91 -2.91 -7.74 -10.83
N PHE A 92 -2.86 -8.33 -12.03
CA PHE A 92 -2.80 -7.61 -13.29
C PHE A 92 -4.06 -7.86 -14.13
N SER A 93 -4.41 -6.89 -14.98
CA SER A 93 -5.50 -6.98 -15.97
C SER A 93 -6.85 -7.43 -15.38
N ALA A 94 -7.14 -6.99 -14.16
CA ALA A 94 -8.41 -7.30 -13.50
C ALA A 94 -9.47 -6.26 -13.85
N ARG A 95 -10.65 -6.70 -14.30
CA ARG A 95 -11.83 -5.83 -14.50
C ARG A 95 -12.50 -5.42 -13.19
N SER A 96 -12.25 -6.20 -12.13
CA SER A 96 -12.63 -5.88 -10.77
C SER A 96 -11.59 -6.41 -9.79
N GLY A 97 -11.43 -5.74 -8.66
CA GLY A 97 -10.42 -6.11 -7.67
C GLY A 97 -10.79 -5.68 -6.26
N LYS A 98 -10.35 -6.46 -5.26
CA LYS A 98 -10.44 -6.06 -3.86
C LYS A 98 -9.29 -5.11 -3.53
N LEU A 99 -9.62 -3.97 -2.94
CA LEU A 99 -8.67 -2.96 -2.52
C LEU A 99 -9.17 -2.22 -1.29
N LEU A 100 -8.33 -2.13 -0.24
CA LEU A 100 -8.64 -1.42 1.01
C LEU A 100 -9.98 -1.82 1.65
N GLY A 101 -10.44 -3.06 1.43
CA GLY A 101 -11.74 -3.54 1.92
C GLY A 101 -12.94 -3.16 1.05
N PHE A 102 -12.70 -2.67 -0.16
CA PHE A 102 -13.72 -2.40 -1.18
C PHE A 102 -13.49 -3.27 -2.41
N VAL A 103 -14.56 -3.52 -3.16
CA VAL A 103 -14.51 -4.08 -4.50
C VAL A 103 -14.60 -2.92 -5.49
N VAL A 104 -13.55 -2.72 -6.28
CA VAL A 104 -13.50 -1.69 -7.32
C VAL A 104 -13.78 -2.37 -8.65
N SER A 105 -14.71 -1.82 -9.44
CA SER A 105 -15.06 -2.32 -10.77
C SER A 105 -15.52 -1.18 -11.70
N GLU A 106 -15.81 -1.51 -12.96
CA GLU A 106 -16.43 -0.58 -13.92
C GLU A 106 -17.76 0.01 -13.43
N ARG A 107 -18.47 -0.67 -12.51
CA ARG A 107 -19.74 -0.19 -11.93
C ARG A 107 -19.54 0.82 -10.80
N GLY A 108 -18.32 1.00 -10.33
CA GLY A 108 -17.97 1.85 -9.19
C GLY A 108 -17.33 1.07 -8.05
N ILE A 109 -17.45 1.64 -6.85
CA ILE A 109 -16.84 1.12 -5.61
C ILE A 109 -17.95 0.53 -4.74
N GLU A 110 -17.82 -0.75 -4.42
CA GLU A 110 -18.74 -1.50 -3.56
C GLU A 110 -17.99 -1.94 -2.28
N VAL A 111 -18.70 -2.11 -1.16
CA VAL A 111 -18.08 -2.63 0.06
C VAL A 111 -17.84 -4.14 -0.11
N ASP A 112 -16.67 -4.62 0.31
CA ASP A 112 -16.37 -6.05 0.27
C ASP A 112 -17.43 -6.84 1.08
N PRO A 113 -18.14 -7.81 0.45
CA PRO A 113 -19.10 -8.66 1.14
C PRO A 113 -18.56 -9.33 2.40
N ASP A 114 -17.26 -9.63 2.44
CA ASP A 114 -16.61 -10.22 3.62
C ASP A 114 -16.53 -9.23 4.79
N LYS A 115 -16.33 -7.93 4.50
CA LYS A 115 -16.37 -6.87 5.53
C LYS A 115 -17.79 -6.66 6.05
N ILE A 116 -18.79 -6.71 5.17
CA ILE A 116 -20.20 -6.64 5.56
C ILE A 116 -20.55 -7.84 6.47
N LYS A 117 -20.14 -9.04 6.07
CA LYS A 117 -20.36 -10.26 6.85
C LYS A 117 -19.73 -10.17 8.23
N ALA A 118 -18.46 -9.74 8.31
CA ALA A 118 -17.76 -9.59 9.58
C ALA A 118 -18.46 -8.65 10.57
N ILE A 119 -19.07 -7.55 10.08
CA ILE A 119 -19.84 -6.63 10.94
C ILE A 119 -21.20 -7.25 11.33
N ARG A 120 -21.88 -7.92 10.40
CA ARG A 120 -23.19 -8.56 10.67
C ARG A 120 -23.10 -9.70 11.67
N GLU A 121 -21.99 -10.42 11.67
CA GLU A 121 -21.73 -11.55 12.57
C GLU A 121 -21.01 -11.13 13.86
N LEU A 122 -20.73 -9.83 14.03
CA LEU A 122 -20.05 -9.32 15.22
C LEU A 122 -20.98 -9.49 16.44
N PRO A 123 -20.53 -10.20 17.51
CA PRO A 123 -21.31 -10.33 18.72
C PRO A 123 -21.43 -8.97 19.44
N PRO A 124 -22.46 -8.77 20.27
CA PRO A 124 -22.59 -7.57 21.10
C PRO A 124 -21.34 -7.40 21.98
N PRO A 125 -20.79 -6.17 22.08
CA PRO A 125 -19.60 -5.93 22.88
C PRO A 125 -19.88 -6.22 24.36
N SER A 126 -18.93 -6.90 25.00
CA SER A 126 -18.99 -7.34 26.39
C SER A 126 -18.14 -6.46 27.33
N SER A 127 -17.34 -5.55 26.77
CA SER A 127 -16.50 -4.63 27.54
C SER A 127 -16.41 -3.25 26.89
N VAL A 128 -16.00 -2.26 27.70
CA VAL A 128 -15.75 -0.88 27.22
C VAL A 128 -14.61 -0.83 26.18
N ARG A 129 -13.72 -1.83 26.14
CA ARG A 129 -12.68 -1.93 25.10
C ARG A 129 -13.23 -2.41 23.75
N GLU A 130 -14.38 -3.06 23.74
CA GLU A 130 -15.02 -3.61 22.54
C GLU A 130 -16.06 -2.66 21.92
N ILE A 131 -16.37 -1.56 22.61
CA ILE A 131 -17.20 -0.43 22.13
C ILE A 131 -16.28 0.64 21.54
#